data_AF-A0A7X5JFN8-F1
#
_entry.id   AF-A0A7X5JFN8-F1
#
_cell.length_a   1.000
_cell.length_b   1.000
_cell.length_c   1.000
_cell.angle_alpha   90.00
_cell.angle_beta   90.00
_cell.angle_gamma   90.00
#
_symmetry.space_group_name_H-M   'P 1'
#
loop_
_entity.id
_entity.type
_entity.pdbx_description
1 polymer ?
#
loop_
_entity_poly.entity_id
_entity_poly.type
_entity_poly.pdbx_seq_one_letter_code
_entity_poly.pdbx_strand_id
1 'polypeptide(L)'
;MTKFGKIIIVVLIIAIGVGLYFGIFSKKDQGVDEVIATETEDSFVYEEETDYFNINIRYPKDLVVTDDAELFIYSKIGEFKKMFEDFSEEDWGVLKSSAAGKYSLGSDYIKKDSGFGIVTYILNTHEYTGGAHGNPGLVTFTYDSDGNRLEIKDFIKEDTQNLSAIASLVLDGLATTVEGGIDSLFLEGLSPDLENYSNFYLESDDLVFLFPPYQAGPYVLGTLEARISLEEVFGYMEKKYIPALYEDFEKEYKGELVFGGEVRTLTDCDGGKVYWYHDTTGNLNEEYNKSKLSEEPYEKVPAILRGYVREVSDSDSELSKEYDGILVVSELSQVGGEATCD
;
A
#
# COMPACT_ATOMS: atom_id res chain seq x y z
N MET A 1 36.45 -29.88 28.25
CA MET A 1 35.45 -29.50 27.23
C MET A 1 35.13 -28.03 27.44
N THR A 2 35.68 -27.13 26.62
CA THR A 2 35.54 -25.68 26.75
C THR A 2 34.09 -25.25 26.48
N LYS A 3 33.66 -24.08 26.99
CA LYS A 3 32.28 -23.57 26.80
C LYS A 3 31.84 -23.56 25.33
N PHE A 4 32.78 -23.37 24.38
CA PHE A 4 32.53 -23.45 22.94
C PHE A 4 32.12 -24.86 22.45
N GLY A 5 32.73 -25.93 22.98
CA GLY A 5 32.41 -27.30 22.55
C GLY A 5 31.03 -27.79 22.98
N LYS A 6 30.41 -27.18 24.00
CA LYS A 6 29.05 -27.53 24.44
C LYS A 6 27.97 -26.80 23.65
N ILE A 7 28.25 -25.61 23.12
CA ILE A 7 27.31 -24.83 22.28
C ILE A 7 27.16 -25.49 20.90
N ILE A 8 28.25 -25.98 20.32
CA ILE A 8 28.25 -26.65 19.01
C ILE A 8 27.41 -27.94 19.01
N ILE A 9 27.45 -28.73 20.09
CA ILE A 9 26.67 -29.97 20.20
C ILE A 9 25.16 -29.68 20.34
N VAL A 10 24.78 -28.61 21.03
CA VAL A 10 23.37 -28.23 21.18
C VAL A 10 22.79 -27.70 19.86
N VAL A 11 23.56 -26.91 19.10
CA VAL A 11 23.16 -26.43 17.76
C VAL A 11 23.01 -27.58 16.77
N LEU A 12 23.91 -28.57 16.80
CA LEU A 12 23.82 -29.76 15.93
C LEU A 12 22.61 -30.64 16.23
N ILE A 13 22.21 -30.80 17.50
CA ILE A 13 21.03 -31.59 17.87
C ILE A 13 19.73 -30.87 17.46
N ILE A 14 19.68 -29.53 17.54
CA ILE A 14 18.55 -28.73 17.06
C ILE A 14 18.46 -28.79 15.52
N ALA A 15 19.58 -28.69 14.80
CA ALA A 15 19.60 -28.79 13.34
C ALA A 15 19.15 -30.17 12.82
N ILE A 16 19.52 -31.27 13.50
CA ILE A 16 19.07 -32.63 13.16
C ILE A 16 17.57 -32.80 13.46
N GLY A 17 17.07 -32.22 14.56
CA GLY A 17 15.65 -32.23 14.91
C GLY A 17 14.78 -31.48 13.90
N VAL A 18 15.25 -30.32 13.43
CA VAL A 18 14.58 -29.51 12.40
C VAL A 18 14.64 -30.20 11.03
N GLY A 19 15.79 -30.77 10.65
CA GLY A 19 15.92 -31.52 9.40
C GLY A 19 15.02 -32.76 9.32
N LEU A 20 14.80 -33.46 10.44
CA LEU A 20 13.86 -34.58 10.51
C LEU A 20 12.39 -34.13 10.49
N TYR A 21 12.07 -32.94 11.02
CA TYR A 21 10.72 -32.36 10.96
C TYR A 21 10.34 -31.97 9.52
N PHE A 22 11.24 -31.30 8.79
CA PHE A 22 10.99 -30.91 7.38
C PHE A 22 11.08 -32.09 6.39
N GLY A 23 11.85 -33.13 6.70
CA GLY A 23 11.94 -34.33 5.87
C GLY A 23 10.64 -35.16 5.80
N ILE A 24 9.73 -35.00 6.76
CA ILE A 24 8.44 -35.72 6.79
C ILE A 24 7.33 -34.94 6.06
N PHE A 25 7.47 -33.62 5.87
CA PHE A 25 6.48 -32.77 5.18
C PHE A 25 6.81 -32.47 3.71
N SER A 26 7.89 -33.04 3.16
CA SER A 26 8.23 -32.85 1.76
C SER A 26 7.38 -33.73 0.84
N LYS A 27 6.22 -33.18 0.43
CA LYS A 27 5.57 -33.50 -0.85
C LYS A 27 4.61 -32.38 -1.25
N LYS A 28 5.05 -31.52 -2.16
CA LYS A 28 4.59 -31.42 -3.56
C LYS A 28 5.23 -30.16 -4.15
N ASP A 29 6.10 -30.34 -5.15
CA ASP A 29 6.51 -29.26 -6.06
C ASP A 29 5.25 -28.55 -6.58
N GLN A 30 5.11 -27.28 -6.24
CA GLN A 30 4.30 -26.32 -6.95
C GLN A 30 5.30 -25.34 -7.53
N GLY A 31 5.32 -25.27 -8.86
CA GLY A 31 6.27 -24.48 -9.62
C GLY A 31 6.29 -23.04 -9.15
N VAL A 32 7.51 -22.52 -9.00
CA VAL A 32 7.73 -21.08 -9.03
C VAL A 32 7.34 -20.67 -10.45
N ASP A 33 6.27 -19.91 -10.59
CA ASP A 33 6.01 -19.21 -11.85
C ASP A 33 7.21 -18.29 -12.09
N GLU A 34 7.98 -18.67 -13.10
CA GLU A 34 9.04 -17.87 -13.67
C GLU A 34 8.41 -16.53 -14.07
N VAL A 35 8.68 -15.48 -13.28
CA VAL A 35 8.36 -14.11 -13.65
C VAL A 35 9.10 -13.88 -14.95
N ILE A 36 8.35 -13.87 -16.05
CA ILE A 36 8.87 -13.59 -17.39
C ILE A 36 9.44 -12.18 -17.32
N ALA A 37 10.77 -12.08 -17.20
CA ALA A 37 11.50 -10.85 -17.38
C ALA A 37 11.20 -10.36 -18.79
N THR A 38 10.31 -9.38 -18.92
CA THR A 38 10.16 -8.63 -20.15
C THR A 38 11.49 -7.90 -20.36
N GLU A 39 12.32 -8.38 -21.30
CA GLU A 39 13.50 -7.65 -21.76
C GLU A 39 13.02 -6.29 -22.29
N THR A 40 13.08 -5.27 -21.45
CA THR A 40 12.87 -3.89 -21.85
C THR A 40 14.24 -3.34 -22.27
N GLU A 41 14.37 -2.95 -23.54
CA GLU A 41 15.59 -2.33 -24.11
C GLU A 41 16.01 -1.04 -23.37
N ASP A 42 15.18 -0.52 -22.46
CA ASP A 42 15.37 0.70 -21.68
C ASP A 42 15.75 0.43 -20.21
N SER A 43 16.81 -0.36 -20.00
CA SER A 43 17.36 -0.60 -18.66
C SER A 43 18.86 -0.35 -18.59
N PHE A 44 19.31 0.15 -17.43
CA PHE A 44 20.73 0.10 -17.07
C PHE A 44 21.05 -1.25 -16.45
N VAL A 45 22.25 -1.75 -16.75
CA VAL A 45 22.75 -3.03 -16.26
C VAL A 45 24.09 -2.81 -15.56
N TYR A 46 24.22 -3.36 -14.36
CA TYR A 46 25.49 -3.46 -13.64
C TYR A 46 25.75 -4.93 -13.29
N GLU A 47 26.89 -5.43 -13.73
CA GLU A 47 27.32 -6.80 -13.46
C GLU A 47 28.74 -6.81 -12.86
N GLU A 48 28.91 -7.57 -11.79
CA GLU A 48 30.21 -7.83 -11.18
C GLU A 48 30.25 -9.26 -10.69
N GLU A 49 31.25 -10.01 -11.13
CA GLU A 49 31.44 -11.41 -10.75
C GLU A 49 32.82 -11.58 -10.12
N THR A 50 32.87 -12.17 -8.94
CA THR A 50 34.11 -12.58 -8.26
C THR A 50 34.04 -14.05 -7.88
N ASP A 51 35.10 -14.60 -7.30
CA ASP A 51 35.06 -15.95 -6.73
C ASP A 51 34.08 -16.09 -5.54
N TYR A 52 33.67 -14.97 -4.93
CA TYR A 52 32.98 -14.97 -3.64
C TYR A 52 31.57 -14.39 -3.68
N PHE A 53 31.35 -13.42 -4.56
CA PHE A 53 30.04 -12.81 -4.74
C PHE A 53 29.76 -12.51 -6.21
N ASN A 54 28.48 -12.36 -6.53
CA ASN A 54 27.99 -11.84 -7.80
C ASN A 54 26.99 -10.71 -7.58
N ILE A 55 27.10 -9.66 -8.39
CA ILE A 55 26.15 -8.56 -8.44
C ILE A 55 25.54 -8.55 -9.84
N ASN A 56 24.22 -8.71 -9.94
CA ASN A 56 23.49 -8.61 -11.20
C ASN A 56 22.29 -7.68 -11.03
N ILE A 57 22.43 -6.45 -11.51
CA ILE A 57 21.49 -5.37 -11.25
C ILE A 57 20.92 -4.89 -12.57
N ARG A 58 19.59 -4.80 -12.64
CA ARG A 58 18.84 -4.10 -13.67
C ARG A 58 17.96 -3.04 -13.03
N TYR A 59 17.96 -1.82 -13.58
CA TYR A 59 17.13 -0.71 -13.10
C TYR A 59 16.72 0.23 -14.25
N PRO A 60 15.68 1.06 -14.09
CA PRO A 60 15.09 1.79 -15.21
C PRO A 60 16.00 2.86 -15.82
N LYS A 61 16.03 2.90 -17.16
CA LYS A 61 16.63 3.98 -17.95
C LYS A 61 15.53 4.89 -18.49
N ASP A 62 15.00 5.74 -17.62
CA ASP A 62 13.96 6.71 -17.94
C ASP A 62 14.25 8.01 -17.19
N LEU A 63 14.15 9.14 -17.89
CA LEU A 63 14.61 10.45 -17.42
C LEU A 63 13.99 10.85 -16.08
N VAL A 64 12.74 10.45 -15.82
CA VAL A 64 12.02 10.83 -14.59
C VAL A 64 12.51 10.07 -13.36
N VAL A 65 13.07 8.86 -13.51
CA VAL A 65 13.38 7.96 -12.37
C VAL A 65 14.86 7.59 -12.27
N THR A 66 15.64 7.76 -13.34
CA THR A 66 17.02 7.25 -13.39
C THR A 66 17.85 7.74 -12.22
N ASP A 67 17.79 9.01 -11.85
CA ASP A 67 18.62 9.55 -10.74
C ASP A 67 18.25 8.90 -9.40
N ASP A 68 16.95 8.77 -9.10
CA ASP A 68 16.46 8.19 -7.85
C ASP A 68 16.74 6.67 -7.79
N ALA A 69 16.52 5.96 -8.89
CA ALA A 69 16.85 4.54 -9.01
C ALA A 69 18.36 4.31 -8.89
N GLU A 70 19.18 5.12 -9.54
CA GLU A 70 20.63 5.04 -9.49
C GLU A 70 21.14 5.24 -8.06
N LEU A 71 20.65 6.27 -7.36
CA LEU A 71 21.01 6.54 -5.96
C LEU A 71 20.66 5.34 -5.05
N PHE A 72 19.45 4.80 -5.19
CA PHE A 72 19.03 3.64 -4.40
C PHE A 72 19.90 2.40 -4.69
N ILE A 73 20.12 2.10 -5.97
CA ILE A 73 20.92 0.95 -6.41
C ILE A 73 22.36 1.05 -5.92
N TYR A 74 23.02 2.20 -6.09
CA TYR A 74 24.41 2.35 -5.66
C TYR A 74 24.54 2.38 -4.13
N SER A 75 23.52 2.83 -3.39
CA SER A 75 23.47 2.63 -1.94
C SER A 75 23.47 1.14 -1.58
N LYS A 76 22.63 0.33 -2.26
CA LYS A 76 22.55 -1.12 -2.02
C LYS A 76 23.85 -1.84 -2.39
N ILE A 77 24.48 -1.50 -3.52
CA ILE A 77 25.79 -2.04 -3.89
C ILE A 77 26.85 -1.68 -2.83
N GLY A 78 26.83 -0.44 -2.34
CA GLY A 78 27.75 0.03 -1.31
C GLY A 78 27.56 -0.71 0.02
N GLU A 79 26.31 -0.82 0.50
CA GLU A 79 25.94 -1.56 1.70
C GLU A 79 26.39 -3.03 1.62
N PHE A 80 26.08 -3.69 0.51
CA PHE A 80 26.45 -5.09 0.27
C PHE A 80 27.98 -5.28 0.29
N LYS A 81 28.73 -4.44 -0.43
CA LYS A 81 30.20 -4.52 -0.46
C LYS A 81 30.82 -4.22 0.91
N LYS A 82 30.24 -3.31 1.68
CA LYS A 82 30.71 -2.94 3.01
C LYS A 82 30.66 -4.11 3.99
N MET A 83 29.74 -5.06 3.83
CA MET A 83 29.68 -6.27 4.65
C MET A 83 30.97 -7.10 4.59
N PHE A 84 31.74 -6.94 3.52
CA PHE A 84 32.93 -7.73 3.22
C PHE A 84 34.23 -6.91 3.24
N GLU A 85 34.18 -5.63 3.59
CA GLU A 85 35.32 -4.71 3.55
C GLU A 85 36.50 -5.20 4.41
N ASP A 86 36.20 -5.85 5.54
CA ASP A 86 37.19 -6.36 6.51
C ASP A 86 37.50 -7.86 6.34
N PHE A 87 36.99 -8.52 5.29
CA PHE A 87 37.20 -9.96 5.13
C PHE A 87 38.65 -10.28 4.75
N SER A 88 39.25 -11.20 5.50
CA SER A 88 40.55 -11.76 5.18
C SER A 88 40.45 -12.90 4.16
N GLU A 89 41.58 -13.29 3.58
CA GLU A 89 41.69 -14.50 2.73
C GLU A 89 41.21 -15.77 3.45
N GLU A 90 41.35 -15.84 4.77
CA GLU A 90 40.85 -16.97 5.56
C GLU A 90 39.32 -16.97 5.63
N ASP A 91 38.70 -15.80 5.85
CA ASP A 91 37.25 -15.65 5.87
C ASP A 91 36.65 -16.06 4.51
N TRP A 92 37.27 -15.58 3.43
CA TRP A 92 36.92 -15.96 2.08
C TRP A 92 37.14 -17.45 1.78
N GLY A 93 38.20 -18.04 2.34
CA GLY A 93 38.48 -19.46 2.25
C GLY A 93 37.42 -20.32 2.94
N VAL A 94 36.95 -19.90 4.12
CA VAL A 94 35.84 -20.53 4.84
C VAL A 94 34.57 -20.48 4.00
N LEU A 95 34.26 -19.33 3.41
CA LEU A 95 33.06 -19.16 2.58
C LEU A 95 33.06 -20.00 1.31
N LYS A 96 34.20 -20.03 0.59
CA LYS A 96 34.37 -20.87 -0.61
C LYS A 96 34.19 -22.36 -0.32
N SER A 97 34.48 -22.78 0.91
CA SER A 97 34.29 -24.16 1.37
C SER A 97 32.88 -24.45 1.89
N SER A 98 32.05 -23.42 2.08
CA SER A 98 30.68 -23.56 2.55
C SER A 98 29.76 -24.06 1.44
N ALA A 99 28.72 -24.82 1.79
CA ALA A 99 27.71 -25.28 0.85
C ALA A 99 26.73 -24.18 0.40
N ALA A 100 26.88 -22.96 0.93
CA ALA A 100 25.97 -21.84 0.70
C ALA A 100 26.09 -21.23 -0.71
N GLY A 101 27.20 -21.46 -1.42
CA GLY A 101 27.45 -20.83 -2.71
C GLY A 101 27.99 -19.39 -2.57
N LYS A 102 27.96 -18.62 -3.68
CA LYS A 102 28.39 -17.21 -3.69
C LYS A 102 27.33 -16.33 -3.03
N TYR A 103 27.78 -15.25 -2.40
CA TYR A 103 26.87 -14.18 -2.00
C TYR A 103 26.37 -13.45 -3.23
N SER A 104 25.13 -12.97 -3.20
CA SER A 104 24.56 -12.32 -4.35
C SER A 104 23.80 -11.06 -3.98
N LEU A 105 23.89 -10.04 -4.84
CA LEU A 105 22.99 -8.92 -4.86
C LEU A 105 22.43 -8.80 -6.26
N GLY A 106 21.14 -8.56 -6.37
CA GLY A 106 20.59 -8.17 -7.65
C GLY A 106 19.29 -7.43 -7.57
N SER A 107 18.84 -6.96 -8.72
CA SER A 107 17.64 -6.14 -8.82
C SER A 107 17.02 -6.25 -10.20
N ASP A 108 15.71 -6.09 -10.23
CA ASP A 108 14.94 -5.85 -11.45
C ASP A 108 13.84 -4.82 -11.14
N TYR A 109 13.12 -4.36 -12.15
CA TYR A 109 12.05 -3.41 -11.97
C TYR A 109 10.85 -3.65 -12.87
N ILE A 110 9.72 -3.09 -12.45
CA ILE A 110 8.47 -3.06 -13.21
C ILE A 110 8.00 -1.61 -13.30
N LYS A 111 7.57 -1.18 -14.49
CA LYS A 111 6.90 0.10 -14.69
C LYS A 111 5.39 -0.12 -14.69
N LYS A 112 4.66 0.65 -13.86
CA LYS A 112 3.20 0.72 -13.80
C LYS A 112 2.77 2.09 -14.28
N ASP A 113 1.81 2.13 -15.19
CA ASP A 113 1.16 3.36 -15.66
C ASP A 113 -0.29 3.31 -15.21
N SER A 114 -0.73 4.34 -14.50
CA SER A 114 -2.09 4.41 -13.98
C SER A 114 -3.12 4.71 -15.07
N GLY A 115 -2.70 5.25 -16.22
CA GLY A 115 -3.59 5.82 -17.24
C GLY A 115 -4.02 7.26 -16.94
N PHE A 116 -3.71 7.80 -15.76
CA PHE A 116 -4.08 9.15 -15.31
C PHE A 116 -2.89 10.11 -15.26
N GLY A 117 -1.83 9.82 -16.01
CA GLY A 117 -0.60 10.61 -16.00
C GLY A 117 0.23 10.42 -14.73
N ILE A 118 0.06 9.29 -14.04
CA ILE A 118 0.90 8.88 -12.91
C ILE A 118 1.61 7.59 -13.29
N VAL A 119 2.92 7.56 -13.09
CA VAL A 119 3.77 6.42 -13.39
C VAL A 119 4.53 6.02 -12.14
N THR A 120 4.56 4.72 -11.86
CA THR A 120 5.34 4.15 -10.76
C THR A 120 6.36 3.14 -11.28
N TYR A 121 7.59 3.23 -10.80
CA TYR A 121 8.63 2.21 -10.97
C TYR A 121 8.78 1.44 -9.66
N ILE A 122 8.56 0.14 -9.72
CA ILE A 122 8.72 -0.77 -8.59
C ILE A 122 10.07 -1.47 -8.78
N LEU A 123 11.04 -1.18 -7.92
CA LEU A 123 12.35 -1.84 -7.92
C LEU A 123 12.32 -2.97 -6.90
N ASN A 124 12.57 -4.18 -7.37
CA ASN A 124 12.74 -5.36 -6.56
C ASN A 124 14.23 -5.63 -6.39
N THR A 125 14.68 -5.87 -5.17
CA THR A 125 16.06 -6.27 -4.88
C THR A 125 16.06 -7.67 -4.27
N HIS A 126 17.11 -8.43 -4.51
CA HIS A 126 17.37 -9.69 -3.82
C HIS A 126 18.79 -9.69 -3.29
N GLU A 127 18.97 -10.05 -2.03
CA GLU A 127 20.28 -10.17 -1.40
C GLU A 127 20.43 -11.57 -0.80
N TYR A 128 21.56 -12.23 -1.04
CA TYR A 128 21.89 -13.51 -0.41
C TYR A 128 23.27 -13.45 0.24
N THR A 129 23.30 -13.66 1.55
CA THR A 129 24.52 -13.57 2.38
C THR A 129 24.82 -14.90 3.11
N GLY A 130 24.40 -16.03 2.53
CA GLY A 130 24.72 -17.38 3.03
C GLY A 130 23.73 -17.98 4.01
N GLY A 131 22.54 -17.40 4.13
CA GLY A 131 21.44 -17.91 4.96
C GLY A 131 20.67 -19.08 4.34
N ALA A 132 19.54 -19.42 4.93
CA ALA A 132 18.63 -20.46 4.42
C ALA A 132 17.93 -20.04 3.11
N HIS A 133 17.76 -18.74 2.88
CA HIS A 133 17.14 -18.14 1.70
C HIS A 133 17.73 -16.75 1.45
N GLY A 134 17.37 -16.14 0.31
CA GLY A 134 17.65 -14.73 0.03
C GLY A 134 16.70 -13.80 0.79
N ASN A 135 17.06 -12.52 0.83
CA ASN A 135 16.31 -11.42 1.40
C ASN A 135 15.80 -10.56 0.24
N PRO A 136 14.52 -10.70 -0.15
CA PRO A 136 13.90 -9.78 -1.08
C PRO A 136 13.70 -8.42 -0.41
N GLY A 137 13.84 -7.36 -1.18
CA GLY A 137 13.51 -5.99 -0.82
C GLY A 137 12.73 -5.34 -1.94
N LEU A 138 12.02 -4.27 -1.61
CA LEU A 138 11.15 -3.56 -2.55
C LEU A 138 11.16 -2.07 -2.24
N VAL A 139 11.17 -1.25 -3.29
CA VAL A 139 10.95 0.20 -3.20
C VAL A 139 10.14 0.69 -4.41
N THR A 140 9.27 1.68 -4.22
CA THR A 140 8.55 2.32 -5.32
C THR A 140 8.96 3.78 -5.54
N PHE A 141 9.00 4.18 -6.82
CA PHE A 141 9.24 5.55 -7.25
C PHE A 141 8.08 6.03 -8.13
N THR A 142 7.22 6.90 -7.60
CA THR A 142 6.00 7.40 -8.25
C THR A 142 6.16 8.85 -8.71
N TYR A 143 5.72 9.16 -9.94
CA TYR A 143 5.85 10.48 -10.56
C TYR A 143 4.56 10.90 -11.26
N ASP A 144 4.32 12.22 -11.33
CA ASP A 144 3.30 12.81 -12.21
C ASP A 144 3.79 12.99 -13.66
N SER A 145 2.91 13.48 -14.53
CA SER A 145 3.19 13.72 -15.95
C SER A 145 4.24 14.80 -16.22
N ASP A 146 4.49 15.67 -15.25
CA ASP A 146 5.50 16.73 -15.32
C ASP A 146 6.88 16.23 -14.82
N GLY A 147 6.95 15.01 -14.30
CA GLY A 147 8.15 14.39 -13.76
C GLY A 147 8.42 14.75 -12.30
N ASN A 148 7.45 15.32 -11.58
CA ASN A 148 7.60 15.58 -10.16
C ASN A 148 7.43 14.29 -9.36
N ARG A 149 8.31 14.08 -8.38
CA ARG A 149 8.22 12.94 -7.47
C ARG A 149 6.99 13.09 -6.56
N LEU A 150 6.21 12.03 -6.45
CA LEU A 150 5.06 11.92 -5.57
C LEU A 150 5.32 10.86 -4.49
N GLU A 151 4.93 11.19 -3.27
CA GLU A 151 4.89 10.30 -2.10
C GLU A 151 3.44 10.11 -1.65
N ILE A 152 3.16 9.07 -0.86
CA ILE A 152 1.79 8.77 -0.42
C ILE A 152 1.13 9.96 0.32
N LYS A 153 1.92 10.75 1.04
CA LYS A 153 1.43 11.96 1.72
C LYS A 153 0.87 13.01 0.75
N ASP A 154 1.34 13.04 -0.50
CA ASP A 154 0.84 13.98 -1.50
C ASP A 154 -0.55 13.57 -2.01
N PHE A 155 -0.88 12.28 -1.90
CA PHE A 155 -2.18 11.74 -2.26
C PHE A 155 -3.20 11.83 -1.16
N ILE A 156 -2.81 11.90 0.11
CA ILE A 156 -3.72 11.90 1.26
C ILE A 156 -3.99 13.34 1.68
N LYS A 157 -5.27 13.71 1.84
CA LYS A 157 -5.66 15.02 2.38
C LYS A 157 -5.05 15.22 3.76
N GLU A 158 -4.59 16.43 4.06
CA GLU A 158 -3.90 16.77 5.30
C GLU A 158 -4.79 16.62 6.56
N ASP A 159 -4.94 15.39 7.05
CA ASP A 159 -5.56 15.00 8.32
C ASP A 159 -5.03 13.61 8.71
N THR A 160 -4.57 13.45 9.96
CA THR A 160 -4.04 12.18 10.45
C THR A 160 -5.10 11.07 10.52
N GLN A 161 -6.39 11.44 10.58
CA GLN A 161 -7.50 10.48 10.54
C GLN A 161 -7.65 9.82 9.16
N ASN A 162 -7.25 10.49 8.08
CA ASN A 162 -7.36 9.95 6.72
C ASN A 162 -6.44 8.75 6.52
N LEU A 163 -5.18 8.85 6.97
CA LEU A 163 -4.26 7.72 6.93
C LEU A 163 -4.73 6.57 7.82
N SER A 164 -5.37 6.88 8.96
CA SER A 164 -5.94 5.86 9.85
C SER A 164 -7.12 5.11 9.20
N ALA A 165 -7.96 5.81 8.43
CA ALA A 165 -9.03 5.20 7.66
C ALA A 165 -8.49 4.29 6.55
N ILE A 166 -7.49 4.77 5.79
CA ILE A 166 -6.81 3.98 4.75
C ILE A 166 -6.14 2.75 5.36
N ALA A 167 -5.46 2.88 6.50
CA ALA A 167 -4.82 1.77 7.20
C ALA A 167 -5.81 0.69 7.61
N SER A 168 -7.01 1.09 8.04
CA SER A 168 -8.09 0.17 8.39
C SER A 168 -8.61 -0.58 7.16
N LEU A 169 -8.82 0.12 6.03
CA LEU A 169 -9.20 -0.51 4.76
C LEU A 169 -8.14 -1.51 4.28
N VAL A 170 -6.85 -1.18 4.42
CA VAL A 170 -5.74 -2.09 4.10
C VAL A 170 -5.79 -3.34 4.98
N LEU A 171 -5.95 -3.18 6.29
CA LEU A 171 -6.01 -4.30 7.22
C LEU A 171 -7.18 -5.22 6.91
N ASP A 172 -8.36 -4.66 6.65
CA ASP A 172 -9.57 -5.42 6.30
C ASP A 172 -9.36 -6.18 4.97
N GLY A 173 -8.82 -5.53 3.95
CA GLY A 173 -8.50 -6.14 2.66
C GLY A 173 -7.48 -7.29 2.79
N LEU A 174 -6.43 -7.11 3.59
CA LEU A 174 -5.44 -8.16 3.82
C LEU A 174 -5.98 -9.30 4.69
N ALA A 175 -6.81 -9.02 5.69
CA ALA A 175 -7.39 -10.04 6.55
C ALA A 175 -8.35 -10.99 5.81
N THR A 176 -8.95 -10.54 4.72
CA THR A 176 -9.80 -11.38 3.86
C THR A 176 -9.02 -12.21 2.85
N THR A 177 -7.82 -11.78 2.46
CA THR A 177 -6.99 -12.45 1.44
C THR A 177 -5.95 -13.40 2.03
N VAL A 178 -5.45 -13.12 3.24
CA VAL A 178 -4.48 -13.98 3.94
C VAL A 178 -5.21 -15.06 4.75
N GLU A 179 -4.92 -16.32 4.45
CA GLU A 179 -5.51 -17.45 5.21
C GLU A 179 -5.11 -17.38 6.69
N GLY A 180 -6.13 -17.32 7.56
CA GLY A 180 -5.92 -17.16 9.00
C GLY A 180 -5.79 -15.70 9.47
N GLY A 181 -5.86 -14.74 8.55
CA GLY A 181 -5.75 -13.31 8.81
C GLY A 181 -4.32 -12.85 9.09
N ILE A 182 -4.18 -11.57 9.44
CA ILE A 182 -2.89 -10.99 9.81
C ILE A 182 -2.58 -11.29 11.28
N ASP A 183 -1.44 -11.92 11.54
CA ASP A 183 -0.96 -12.15 12.90
C ASP A 183 -0.65 -10.82 13.60
N SER A 184 -1.12 -10.68 14.84
CA SER A 184 -0.87 -9.53 15.73
C SER A 184 0.60 -9.06 15.78
N LEU A 185 1.56 -9.97 15.56
CA LEU A 185 2.99 -9.64 15.53
C LEU A 185 3.38 -8.69 14.39
N PHE A 186 2.58 -8.61 13.33
CA PHE A 186 2.85 -7.80 12.14
C PHE A 186 1.97 -6.56 12.01
N LEU A 187 1.06 -6.30 12.97
CA LEU A 187 0.17 -5.14 12.91
C LEU A 187 0.91 -3.80 12.96
N GLU A 188 2.10 -3.75 13.54
CA GLU A 188 2.93 -2.54 13.56
C GLU A 188 3.31 -2.07 12.14
N GLY A 189 3.58 -3.01 11.23
CA GLY A 189 3.89 -2.71 9.82
C GLY A 189 2.69 -2.29 8.98
N LEU A 190 1.49 -2.32 9.58
CA LEU A 190 0.21 -1.83 9.04
C LEU A 190 -0.36 -0.67 9.89
N SER A 191 0.41 -0.14 10.84
CA SER A 191 -0.01 1.02 11.62
C SER A 191 -0.02 2.28 10.72
N PRO A 192 -0.86 3.30 11.01
CA PRO A 192 -1.01 4.51 10.20
C PRO A 192 0.21 5.45 10.30
N ASP A 193 1.35 4.97 9.83
CA ASP A 193 2.60 5.68 9.63
C ASP A 193 2.86 5.79 8.13
N LEU A 194 3.17 7.00 7.63
CA LEU A 194 3.43 7.23 6.21
C LEU A 194 4.55 6.33 5.67
N GLU A 195 5.53 5.96 6.50
CA GLU A 195 6.62 5.08 6.10
C GLU A 195 6.12 3.66 5.75
N ASN A 196 5.13 3.15 6.49
CA ASN A 196 4.53 1.84 6.22
C ASN A 196 3.82 1.78 4.86
N TYR A 197 3.35 2.93 4.37
CA TYR A 197 2.61 3.07 3.11
C TYR A 197 3.43 3.74 2.00
N SER A 198 4.76 3.82 2.17
CA SER A 198 5.68 4.45 1.21
C SER A 198 5.81 3.68 -0.11
N ASN A 199 5.50 2.38 -0.10
CA ASN A 199 5.51 1.52 -1.26
C ASN A 199 4.09 1.36 -1.82
N PHE A 200 3.80 2.07 -2.90
CA PHE A 200 2.48 2.06 -3.50
C PHE A 200 2.54 2.37 -4.99
N TYR A 201 1.49 2.01 -5.71
CA TYR A 201 1.26 2.42 -7.09
C TYR A 201 -0.24 2.58 -7.34
N LEU A 202 -0.58 3.31 -8.41
CA LEU A 202 -1.94 3.37 -8.94
C LEU A 202 -2.04 2.46 -10.17
N GLU A 203 -3.12 1.70 -10.25
CA GLU A 203 -3.40 0.83 -11.39
C GLU A 203 -4.89 0.80 -11.67
N SER A 204 -5.28 1.34 -12.83
CA SER A 204 -6.69 1.55 -13.16
C SER A 204 -7.36 2.32 -12.01
N ASP A 205 -8.44 1.78 -11.45
CA ASP A 205 -9.24 2.44 -10.41
C ASP A 205 -8.79 2.06 -8.99
N ASP A 206 -7.60 1.47 -8.83
CA ASP A 206 -7.11 1.02 -7.52
C ASP A 206 -5.86 1.78 -7.04
N LEU A 207 -5.83 2.02 -5.74
CA LEU A 207 -4.62 2.30 -4.98
C LEU A 207 -4.09 0.99 -4.41
N VAL A 208 -2.86 0.63 -4.78
CA VAL A 208 -2.23 -0.63 -4.37
C VAL A 208 -1.03 -0.35 -3.48
N PHE A 209 -1.04 -0.88 -2.26
CA PHE A 209 0.09 -0.86 -1.33
C PHE A 209 0.85 -2.18 -1.37
N LEU A 210 2.18 -2.08 -1.30
CA LEU A 210 3.10 -3.21 -1.37
C LEU A 210 3.86 -3.36 -0.04
N PHE A 211 3.65 -4.48 0.64
CA PHE A 211 4.28 -4.78 1.92
C PHE A 211 5.34 -5.87 1.72
N PRO A 212 6.65 -5.54 1.65
CA PRO A 212 7.70 -6.55 1.55
C PRO A 212 7.64 -7.58 2.68
N PRO A 213 8.24 -8.77 2.48
CA PRO A 213 8.32 -9.80 3.50
C PRO A 213 8.78 -9.27 4.86
N TYR A 214 8.16 -9.78 5.93
CA TYR A 214 8.35 -9.37 7.33
C TYR A 214 7.78 -8.02 7.74
N GLN A 215 7.25 -7.20 6.83
CA GLN A 215 6.55 -5.97 7.21
C GLN A 215 5.15 -6.30 7.76
N ALA A 216 4.30 -6.92 6.92
CA ALA A 216 2.91 -7.23 7.26
C ALA A 216 2.63 -8.74 7.42
N GLY A 217 3.63 -9.59 7.27
CA GLY A 217 3.48 -11.04 7.39
C GLY A 217 4.81 -11.80 7.29
N PRO A 218 4.82 -13.11 7.60
CA PRO A 218 6.02 -13.94 7.52
C PRO A 218 6.49 -14.13 6.07
N TYR A 219 7.78 -14.44 5.90
CA TYR A 219 8.43 -14.63 4.59
C TYR A 219 7.67 -15.52 3.60
N VAL A 220 7.02 -16.58 4.09
CA VAL A 220 6.30 -17.54 3.26
C VAL A 220 5.14 -16.92 2.47
N LEU A 221 4.62 -15.77 2.91
CA LEU A 221 3.58 -15.04 2.19
C LEU A 221 4.12 -14.18 1.04
N GLY A 222 5.45 -14.00 0.95
CA GLY A 222 6.05 -13.08 0.00
C GLY A 222 5.68 -11.62 0.27
N THR A 223 5.74 -10.80 -0.78
CA THR A 223 5.22 -9.43 -0.73
C THR A 223 3.70 -9.49 -0.72
N LEU A 224 3.07 -8.86 0.29
CA LEU A 224 1.61 -8.73 0.33
C LEU A 224 1.19 -7.49 -0.46
N GLU A 225 0.13 -7.62 -1.24
CA GLU A 225 -0.49 -6.52 -1.98
C GLU A 225 -1.86 -6.21 -1.36
N ALA A 226 -2.04 -4.99 -0.88
CA ALA A 226 -3.35 -4.49 -0.45
C ALA A 226 -3.91 -3.58 -1.52
N ARG A 227 -4.98 -4.03 -2.18
CA ARG A 227 -5.67 -3.29 -3.24
C ARG A 227 -6.93 -2.67 -2.66
N ILE A 228 -7.04 -1.36 -2.78
CA ILE A 228 -8.22 -0.60 -2.35
C ILE A 228 -8.73 0.20 -3.54
N SER A 229 -10.04 0.13 -3.78
CA SER A 229 -10.65 0.94 -4.83
C SER A 229 -10.48 2.42 -4.51
N LEU A 230 -10.16 3.22 -5.52
CA LEU A 230 -10.07 4.67 -5.39
C LEU A 230 -11.41 5.28 -4.95
N GLU A 231 -12.54 4.62 -5.21
CA GLU A 231 -13.85 4.99 -4.66
C GLU A 231 -13.84 4.95 -3.12
N GLU A 232 -13.28 3.90 -2.52
CA GLU A 232 -13.27 3.71 -1.07
C GLU A 232 -12.38 4.75 -0.37
N VAL A 233 -11.30 5.18 -1.02
CA VAL A 233 -10.30 6.09 -0.44
C VAL A 233 -10.44 7.54 -0.89
N PHE A 234 -11.28 7.82 -1.88
CA PHE A 234 -11.48 9.16 -2.44
C PHE A 234 -11.71 10.21 -1.33
N GLY A 235 -12.53 9.89 -0.33
CA GLY A 235 -12.89 10.84 0.75
C GLY A 235 -11.67 11.35 1.52
N TYR A 236 -10.60 10.56 1.49
CA TYR A 236 -9.35 10.74 2.20
C TYR A 236 -8.23 11.27 1.31
N MET A 237 -8.44 11.41 -0.02
CA MET A 237 -7.38 11.71 -0.99
C MET A 237 -7.49 13.08 -1.67
N GLU A 238 -6.35 13.65 -2.07
CA GLU A 238 -6.25 14.92 -2.77
C GLU A 238 -6.86 14.85 -4.18
N LYS A 239 -7.84 15.72 -4.45
CA LYS A 239 -8.63 15.68 -5.70
C LYS A 239 -7.76 15.76 -6.96
N LYS A 240 -6.65 16.51 -6.91
CA LYS A 240 -5.77 16.78 -8.06
C LYS A 240 -5.07 15.53 -8.62
N TYR A 241 -4.95 14.45 -7.85
CA TYR A 241 -4.27 13.23 -8.28
C TYR A 241 -5.22 12.10 -8.68
N ILE A 242 -6.53 12.36 -8.62
CA ILE A 242 -7.56 11.42 -9.03
C ILE A 242 -8.61 12.11 -9.95
N PRO A 243 -8.33 13.17 -10.74
CA PRO A 243 -9.40 14.05 -11.27
C PRO A 243 -10.37 13.36 -12.23
N ALA A 244 -9.87 12.43 -13.05
CA ALA A 244 -10.72 11.70 -14.01
C ALA A 244 -11.74 10.79 -13.30
N LEU A 245 -11.34 10.17 -12.19
CA LEU A 245 -12.23 9.35 -11.38
C LEU A 245 -13.22 10.23 -10.59
N TYR A 246 -12.80 11.41 -10.15
CA TYR A 246 -13.73 12.37 -9.53
C TYR A 246 -14.83 12.81 -10.49
N GLU A 247 -14.54 13.01 -11.77
CA GLU A 247 -15.57 13.39 -12.75
C GLU A 247 -16.57 12.25 -13.03
N ASP A 248 -16.14 10.99 -12.98
CA ASP A 248 -16.98 9.82 -13.25
C ASP A 248 -17.76 9.32 -12.01
N PHE A 249 -17.20 9.45 -10.80
CA PHE A 249 -17.86 9.04 -9.54
C PHE A 249 -18.62 10.17 -8.85
N GLU A 250 -18.14 11.41 -8.93
CA GLU A 250 -18.86 12.52 -8.33
C GLU A 250 -20.01 12.96 -9.24
N LYS A 251 -21.20 13.02 -8.64
CA LYS A 251 -22.32 13.74 -9.24
C LYS A 251 -22.89 14.75 -8.26
N GLU A 252 -23.63 15.69 -8.83
CA GLU A 252 -24.46 16.58 -8.04
C GLU A 252 -25.66 15.79 -7.51
N TYR A 253 -25.92 15.93 -6.21
CA TYR A 253 -27.13 15.48 -5.55
C TYR A 253 -27.92 16.71 -5.13
N LYS A 254 -29.17 16.74 -5.57
CA LYS A 254 -30.18 17.67 -5.07
C LYS A 254 -31.06 16.88 -4.11
N GLY A 255 -31.22 17.33 -2.88
CA GLY A 255 -31.92 16.53 -1.89
C GLY A 255 -32.32 17.28 -0.63
N GLU A 256 -33.03 16.57 0.24
CA GLU A 256 -33.38 17.04 1.58
C GLU A 256 -32.36 16.52 2.59
N LEU A 257 -31.54 17.43 3.12
CA LEU A 257 -30.52 17.15 4.13
C LEU A 257 -31.13 17.21 5.53
N VAL A 258 -30.87 16.18 6.34
CA VAL A 258 -31.22 16.13 7.75
C VAL A 258 -29.94 16.02 8.54
N PHE A 259 -29.76 16.93 9.49
CA PHE A 259 -28.65 16.87 10.44
C PHE A 259 -29.16 17.00 11.88
N GLY A 260 -28.67 16.08 12.72
CA GLY A 260 -28.77 16.13 14.17
C GLY A 260 -27.74 15.21 14.82
N GLY A 261 -27.67 15.22 16.16
CA GLY A 261 -26.60 14.56 16.92
C GLY A 261 -26.48 13.05 16.69
N GLU A 262 -27.57 12.38 16.29
CA GLU A 262 -27.62 10.92 16.09
C GLU A 262 -27.92 10.50 14.65
N VAL A 263 -28.41 11.43 13.80
CA VAL A 263 -28.86 11.12 12.43
C VAL A 263 -28.36 12.19 11.47
N ARG A 264 -27.72 11.73 10.39
CA ARG A 264 -27.23 12.56 9.29
C ARG A 264 -27.53 11.89 7.96
N THR A 265 -28.53 12.41 7.25
CA THR A 265 -28.98 11.79 6.00
C THR A 265 -29.23 12.82 4.92
N LEU A 266 -29.12 12.39 3.67
CA LEU A 266 -29.63 13.12 2.51
C LEU A 266 -30.66 12.23 1.82
N THR A 267 -31.86 12.75 1.63
CA THR A 267 -32.87 12.13 0.75
C THR A 267 -32.72 12.73 -0.64
N ASP A 268 -32.32 11.92 -1.61
CA ASP A 268 -32.14 12.33 -3.01
C ASP A 268 -33.48 12.69 -3.63
N CYS A 269 -33.58 13.86 -4.26
CA CYS A 269 -34.78 14.24 -5.01
C CYS A 269 -35.00 13.26 -6.19
N ASP A 270 -33.91 12.75 -6.78
CA ASP A 270 -33.96 11.82 -7.91
C ASP A 270 -34.07 10.37 -7.43
N GLY A 271 -35.32 9.90 -7.34
CA GLY A 271 -35.62 8.50 -7.01
C GLY A 271 -35.82 8.22 -5.52
N GLY A 272 -35.65 9.21 -4.64
CA GLY A 272 -36.03 9.12 -3.23
C GLY A 272 -35.14 8.23 -2.37
N LYS A 273 -33.95 7.85 -2.87
CA LYS A 273 -32.96 7.10 -2.10
C LYS A 273 -32.49 7.95 -0.92
N VAL A 274 -32.23 7.30 0.20
CA VAL A 274 -31.76 7.94 1.42
C VAL A 274 -30.36 7.46 1.72
N TYR A 275 -29.41 8.38 1.74
CA TYR A 275 -28.02 8.09 2.02
C TYR A 275 -27.64 8.58 3.41
N TRP A 276 -26.85 7.80 4.13
CA TRP A 276 -26.10 8.30 5.28
C TRP A 276 -24.94 9.12 4.75
N TYR A 277 -24.79 10.38 5.15
CA TYR A 277 -23.72 11.20 4.58
C TYR A 277 -22.50 11.31 5.49
N HIS A 278 -21.32 11.39 4.88
CA HIS A 278 -20.07 11.75 5.50
C HIS A 278 -19.58 13.08 4.92
N ASP A 279 -19.47 14.11 5.77
CA ASP A 279 -19.05 15.44 5.34
C ASP A 279 -17.53 15.56 5.35
N THR A 280 -16.89 15.52 4.18
CA THR A 280 -15.45 15.78 4.04
C THR A 280 -15.12 17.25 3.82
N THR A 281 -16.13 18.11 3.64
CA THR A 281 -15.93 19.56 3.47
C THR A 281 -15.65 20.26 4.79
N GLY A 282 -16.08 19.66 5.92
CA GLY A 282 -15.99 20.22 7.26
C GLY A 282 -16.94 21.40 7.53
N ASN A 283 -17.61 21.92 6.49
CA ASN A 283 -18.40 23.15 6.55
C ASN A 283 -19.91 22.89 6.52
N LEU A 284 -20.34 21.65 6.25
CA LEU A 284 -21.75 21.35 6.01
C LEU A 284 -22.61 21.56 7.25
N ASN A 285 -22.08 21.22 8.43
CA ASN A 285 -22.76 21.51 9.69
C ASN A 285 -22.92 23.03 9.91
N GLU A 286 -21.90 23.82 9.62
CA GLU A 286 -21.96 25.28 9.77
C GLU A 286 -23.02 25.89 8.84
N GLU A 287 -23.00 25.49 7.56
CA GLU A 287 -23.96 25.97 6.55
C GLU A 287 -25.39 25.51 6.82
N TYR A 288 -25.59 24.26 7.27
CA TYR A 288 -26.89 23.77 7.71
C TYR A 288 -27.44 24.60 8.88
N ASN A 289 -26.63 24.87 9.90
CA ASN A 289 -27.06 25.68 11.03
C ASN A 289 -27.39 27.13 10.64
N LYS A 290 -26.69 27.72 9.65
CA LYS A 290 -27.03 29.05 9.09
C LYS A 290 -28.35 29.04 8.32
N SER A 291 -28.62 27.94 7.61
CA SER A 291 -29.81 27.82 6.75
C SER A 291 -31.12 27.60 7.52
N LYS A 292 -31.03 27.15 8.78
CA LYS A 292 -32.19 26.93 9.64
C LYS A 292 -32.78 28.26 10.13
N LEU A 293 -34.08 28.43 9.86
CA LEU A 293 -34.90 29.51 10.43
C LEU A 293 -35.53 29.12 11.80
N SER A 294 -35.34 27.88 12.27
CA SER A 294 -36.04 27.24 13.41
C SER A 294 -35.08 26.44 14.31
N GLU A 295 -35.37 26.39 15.63
CA GLU A 295 -34.57 25.68 16.65
C GLU A 295 -34.89 24.16 16.75
N GLU A 296 -35.73 23.59 15.89
CA GLU A 296 -36.13 22.19 16.00
C GLU A 296 -35.06 21.20 15.42
N PRO A 297 -34.75 20.11 16.15
CA PRO A 297 -33.80 19.10 15.70
C PRO A 297 -34.36 18.28 14.52
N TYR A 298 -33.48 17.84 13.62
CA TYR A 298 -33.81 16.95 12.49
C TYR A 298 -34.77 17.51 11.41
N GLU A 299 -35.02 18.82 11.36
CA GLU A 299 -35.71 19.42 10.21
C GLU A 299 -34.96 19.18 8.89
N LYS A 300 -35.72 18.87 7.84
CA LYS A 300 -35.21 18.72 6.48
C LYS A 300 -34.89 20.08 5.88
N VAL A 301 -33.68 20.21 5.35
CA VAL A 301 -33.23 21.42 4.65
C VAL A 301 -32.84 21.05 3.23
N PRO A 302 -33.36 21.75 2.20
CA PRO A 302 -32.96 21.50 0.83
C PRO A 302 -31.46 21.78 0.65
N ALA A 303 -30.75 20.92 -0.07
CA ALA A 303 -29.33 21.05 -0.34
C ALA A 303 -28.99 20.63 -1.76
N ILE A 304 -27.99 21.30 -2.32
CA ILE A 304 -27.28 20.88 -3.53
C ILE A 304 -25.84 20.63 -3.10
N LEU A 305 -25.39 19.42 -3.30
CA LEU A 305 -24.03 19.03 -2.95
C LEU A 305 -23.44 18.15 -4.04
N ARG A 306 -22.12 18.06 -4.06
CA ARG A 306 -21.39 17.14 -4.92
C ARG A 306 -20.74 16.07 -4.07
N GLY A 307 -20.74 14.85 -4.56
CA GLY A 307 -20.16 13.71 -3.87
C GLY A 307 -20.36 12.43 -4.65
N TYR A 308 -20.01 11.33 -4.03
CA TYR A 308 -20.20 9.99 -4.57
C TYR A 308 -20.81 9.09 -3.50
N VAL A 309 -21.46 8.02 -3.92
CA VAL A 309 -22.09 7.05 -3.02
C VAL A 309 -21.25 5.78 -3.08
N ARG A 310 -20.76 5.35 -1.92
CA ARG A 310 -20.16 4.03 -1.73
C ARG A 310 -21.10 3.09 -0.98
N GLU A 311 -20.88 1.79 -1.13
CA GLU A 311 -21.57 0.78 -0.33
C GLU A 311 -21.17 0.86 1.16
N VAL A 312 -22.05 0.37 2.01
CA VAL A 312 -21.82 0.30 3.48
C VAL A 312 -20.96 -0.92 3.78
N SER A 313 -19.91 -0.75 4.59
CA SER A 313 -19.00 -1.82 5.01
C SER A 313 -19.28 -2.30 6.44
N ASP A 314 -18.61 -3.38 6.85
CA ASP A 314 -18.72 -3.91 8.22
C ASP A 314 -18.14 -2.97 9.29
N SER A 315 -17.18 -2.11 8.90
CA SER A 315 -16.55 -1.12 9.77
C SER A 315 -17.36 0.17 9.94
N ASP A 316 -18.40 0.37 9.14
CA ASP A 316 -19.30 1.51 9.26
C ASP A 316 -20.30 1.35 10.43
N SER A 317 -20.91 2.47 10.87
CA SER A 317 -21.83 2.44 12.00
C SER A 317 -23.07 1.59 11.71
N GLU A 318 -23.57 0.87 12.73
CA GLU A 318 -24.82 0.08 12.60
C GLU A 318 -26.00 0.91 12.08
N LEU A 319 -26.07 2.20 12.43
CA LEU A 319 -27.08 3.12 11.92
C LEU A 319 -26.96 3.35 10.41
N SER A 320 -25.75 3.45 9.88
CA SER A 320 -25.54 3.70 8.44
C SER A 320 -25.98 2.52 7.55
N LYS A 321 -26.02 1.29 8.12
CA LYS A 321 -26.45 0.06 7.43
C LYS A 321 -27.94 0.03 7.10
N GLU A 322 -28.74 0.94 7.65
CA GLU A 322 -30.18 1.04 7.37
C GLU A 322 -30.51 1.84 6.10
N TYR A 323 -29.50 2.40 5.43
CA TYR A 323 -29.67 3.35 4.32
C TYR A 323 -29.18 2.79 2.97
N ASP A 324 -29.50 3.47 1.87
CA ASP A 324 -29.18 3.06 0.49
C ASP A 324 -27.68 3.16 0.12
N GLY A 325 -26.83 3.60 1.06
CA GLY A 325 -25.40 3.77 0.88
C GLY A 325 -24.84 4.92 1.73
N ILE A 326 -23.52 5.11 1.64
CA ILE A 326 -22.83 6.24 2.26
C ILE A 326 -22.49 7.27 1.19
N LEU A 327 -23.14 8.44 1.28
CA LEU A 327 -22.82 9.59 0.45
C LEU A 327 -21.65 10.37 1.06
N VAL A 328 -20.49 10.31 0.43
CA VAL A 328 -19.33 11.09 0.84
C VAL A 328 -19.42 12.45 0.15
N VAL A 329 -19.71 13.48 0.93
CA VAL A 329 -19.89 14.85 0.43
C VAL A 329 -18.52 15.49 0.26
N SER A 330 -18.21 15.89 -0.96
CA SER A 330 -16.90 16.40 -1.39
C SER A 330 -16.92 17.88 -1.75
N GLU A 331 -18.11 18.43 -2.01
CA GLU A 331 -18.34 19.85 -2.22
C GLU A 331 -19.77 20.19 -1.78
N LEU A 332 -19.93 21.37 -1.18
CA LEU A 332 -21.22 21.90 -0.80
C LEU A 332 -21.55 23.10 -1.68
N SER A 333 -22.50 22.93 -2.59
CA SER A 333 -22.90 23.98 -3.52
C SER A 333 -23.89 24.94 -2.85
N GLN A 334 -24.89 24.40 -2.16
CA GLN A 334 -25.96 25.19 -1.53
C GLN A 334 -26.65 24.43 -0.39
N VAL A 335 -27.01 25.13 0.68
CA VAL A 335 -27.90 24.64 1.74
C VAL A 335 -28.97 25.69 2.04
N GLY A 336 -30.24 25.30 2.00
CA GLY A 336 -31.41 26.20 2.11
C GLY A 336 -31.77 26.92 0.80
N GLY A 337 -32.87 27.67 0.83
CA GLY A 337 -33.32 28.52 -0.30
C GLY A 337 -34.02 27.75 -1.43
N GLU A 338 -33.77 28.14 -2.70
CA GLU A 338 -34.40 27.59 -3.93
C GLU A 338 -33.93 26.18 -4.33
N ALA A 339 -33.16 25.49 -3.47
CA ALA A 339 -32.72 24.11 -3.69
C ALA A 339 -33.86 23.08 -3.52
N THR A 340 -35.11 23.44 -3.83
CA THR A 340 -36.29 22.59 -3.60
C THR A 340 -36.34 21.43 -4.58
N CYS A 341 -36.79 20.25 -4.14
CA CYS A 341 -37.11 19.12 -5.01
C CYS A 341 -38.35 19.44 -5.89
N ASP A 342 -38.26 20.45 -6.74
CA ASP A 342 -39.21 20.79 -7.80
C ASP A 342 -38.53 20.71 -9.17
#